data_AF-A0A8H4P7U9-F1
#
_entry.id   AF-A0A8H4P7U9-F1
#
_cell.length_a   1.000
_cell.length_b   1.000
_cell.length_c   1.000
_cell.angle_alpha   90.00
_cell.angle_beta   90.00
_cell.angle_gamma   90.00
#
_symmetry.space_group_name_H-M   'P 1'
#
loop_
_entity.id
_entity.type
_entity.pdbx_description
1 polymer ?
#
loop_
_entity_poly.entity_id
_entity_poly.type
_entity_poly.pdbx_seq_one_letter_code
_entity_poly.pdbx_strand_id
1 'polypeptide(L)'
;MNHRPEASCGAPAKTADLSPLFIAQFLSSWAVRSSEGGQAFFLAVPFPGTLLYISVYSLVKSLAAVLSSSWVGTQADSLDRLKALHLSIVAQRLSVALSCFLFILLQGWSTSPSTKCVFFVILTVLGCIEKLASVASIVAIERDWVITIAKTYGLQRQDLNASLRRLDILSKPISPVIISSLDTWSPQFALWVVMAMNTTSLFVEFLVTRRIYDSVPNLVSRVSTAKLQHQE
;
A
#
# COMPACT_ATOMS: atom_id res chain seq x y z
N MET A 1 24.17 -37.09 42.40
CA MET A 1 24.43 -35.72 42.88
C MET A 1 24.45 -34.83 41.64
N ASN A 2 23.43 -33.98 41.50
CA ASN A 2 23.15 -33.15 40.34
C ASN A 2 24.22 -32.07 40.12
N HIS A 3 24.69 -31.90 38.89
CA HIS A 3 25.22 -30.61 38.43
C HIS A 3 24.51 -30.21 37.12
N ARG A 4 23.56 -29.29 37.28
CA ARG A 4 22.88 -28.55 36.21
C ARG A 4 23.76 -27.34 35.90
N PRO A 5 24.20 -27.10 34.66
CA PRO A 5 24.83 -25.82 34.34
C PRO A 5 23.77 -24.73 34.37
N GLU A 6 24.07 -23.67 35.12
CA GLU A 6 23.25 -22.50 35.31
C GLU A 6 22.96 -21.81 33.97
N ALA A 7 21.69 -21.47 33.76
CA ALA A 7 21.26 -20.65 32.65
C ALA A 7 21.94 -19.28 32.75
N SER A 8 22.85 -19.01 31.82
CA SER A 8 23.41 -17.67 31.61
C SER A 8 22.24 -16.69 31.40
N CYS A 9 22.15 -15.74 32.32
CA CYS A 9 21.21 -14.63 32.31
C CYS A 9 21.41 -13.84 31.00
N GLY A 10 20.55 -14.09 30.02
CA GLY A 10 20.54 -13.35 28.76
C GLY A 10 20.27 -11.88 29.07
N ALA A 11 21.22 -11.03 28.69
CA ALA A 11 21.03 -9.59 28.70
C ALA A 11 19.69 -9.22 28.03
N PRO A 12 18.91 -8.27 28.57
CA PRO A 12 17.66 -7.87 27.94
C PRO A 12 17.99 -7.36 26.53
N ALA A 13 17.48 -8.07 25.52
CA ALA A 13 17.49 -7.60 24.14
C ALA A 13 16.90 -6.18 24.14
N LYS A 14 17.65 -5.20 23.62
CA LYS A 14 17.14 -3.82 23.43
C LYS A 14 15.73 -3.92 22.87
N THR A 15 14.73 -3.51 23.63
CA THR A 15 13.34 -3.47 23.19
C THR A 15 13.29 -2.50 22.01
N ALA A 16 13.25 -3.05 20.81
CA ALA A 16 13.19 -2.25 19.61
C ALA A 16 11.89 -1.45 19.60
N ASP A 17 11.99 -0.14 19.41
CA ASP A 17 10.82 0.72 19.24
C ASP A 17 10.17 0.43 17.87
N LEU A 18 9.12 -0.37 17.88
CA LEU A 18 8.32 -0.72 16.70
C LEU A 18 7.23 0.32 16.39
N SER A 19 7.09 1.37 17.20
CA SER A 19 6.04 2.38 17.00
C SER A 19 6.09 3.03 15.61
N PRO A 20 7.26 3.35 15.01
CA PRO A 20 7.29 3.98 13.68
C PRO A 20 6.79 3.05 12.58
N LEU A 21 7.03 1.74 12.72
CA LEU A 21 6.55 0.72 11.80
C LEU A 21 5.02 0.61 11.87
N PHE A 22 4.45 0.57 13.07
CA PHE A 22 3.01 0.49 13.26
C PHE A 22 2.30 1.74 12.75
N ILE A 23 2.85 2.93 13.00
CA ILE A 23 2.31 4.19 12.48
C ILE A 23 2.35 4.21 10.95
N ALA A 24 3.47 3.81 10.35
CA ALA A 24 3.61 3.74 8.90
C ALA A 24 2.61 2.76 8.29
N GLN A 25 2.45 1.57 8.88
CA GLN A 25 1.49 0.58 8.42
C GLN A 25 0.06 1.09 8.53
N PHE A 26 -0.30 1.70 9.66
CA PHE A 26 -1.63 2.25 9.85
C PHE A 26 -1.93 3.35 8.85
N LEU A 27 -1.00 4.29 8.65
CA LEU A 27 -1.13 5.37 7.67
C LEU A 27 -1.23 4.83 6.24
N SER A 28 -0.44 3.80 5.92
CA SER A 28 -0.49 3.09 4.64
C SER A 28 -1.85 2.50 4.38
N SER A 29 -2.32 1.64 5.28
CA SER A 29 -3.64 1.02 5.21
C SER A 29 -4.73 2.08 5.13
N TRP A 30 -4.67 3.13 5.94
CA TRP A 30 -5.61 4.25 5.90
C TRP A 30 -5.69 4.89 4.52
N ALA A 31 -4.54 5.27 3.94
CA ALA A 31 -4.47 5.93 2.65
C ALA A 31 -5.02 5.03 1.53
N VAL A 32 -4.71 3.73 1.54
CA VAL A 32 -5.26 2.76 0.57
C VAL A 32 -6.78 2.62 0.71
N ARG A 33 -7.30 2.48 1.94
CA ARG A 33 -8.75 2.34 2.16
C ARG A 33 -9.50 3.62 1.81
N SER A 34 -8.88 4.78 2.05
CA SER A 34 -9.45 6.09 1.74
C SER A 34 -9.61 6.30 0.24
N SER A 35 -8.64 5.86 -0.56
CA SER A 35 -8.72 5.94 -2.02
C SER A 35 -9.70 4.91 -2.59
N GLU A 36 -9.64 3.67 -2.10
CA GLU A 36 -10.50 2.58 -2.59
C GLU A 36 -11.99 2.88 -2.38
N GLY A 37 -12.36 3.40 -1.21
CA GLY A 37 -13.73 3.84 -0.91
C GLY A 37 -14.06 5.22 -1.51
N GLY A 38 -13.13 6.17 -1.43
CA GLY A 38 -13.33 7.55 -1.87
C GLY A 38 -13.65 7.69 -3.36
N GLN A 39 -12.94 6.95 -4.22
CA GLN A 39 -13.14 7.04 -5.67
C GLN A 39 -14.56 6.68 -6.13
N ALA A 40 -15.23 5.77 -5.45
CA ALA A 40 -16.61 5.42 -5.75
C ALA A 40 -17.54 6.63 -5.49
N PHE A 41 -17.29 7.39 -4.42
CA PHE A 41 -18.02 8.62 -4.11
C PHE A 41 -17.65 9.76 -5.08
N PHE A 42 -16.37 9.92 -5.40
CA PHE A 42 -15.90 10.99 -6.29
C PHE A 42 -16.44 10.87 -7.72
N LEU A 43 -16.81 9.66 -8.16
CA LEU A 43 -17.49 9.43 -9.45
C LEU A 43 -18.94 9.95 -9.48
N ALA A 44 -19.60 10.10 -8.34
CA ALA A 44 -21.00 10.55 -8.27
C ALA A 44 -21.17 12.03 -8.64
N VAL A 45 -20.15 12.85 -8.42
CA VAL A 45 -20.18 14.30 -8.69
C VAL A 45 -20.19 14.62 -10.19
N PRO A 46 -19.24 14.11 -11.03
CA PRO A 46 -19.23 14.40 -12.46
C PRO A 46 -20.36 13.73 -13.26
N PHE A 47 -20.96 12.65 -12.72
CA PHE A 47 -22.04 11.87 -13.32
C PHE A 47 -23.27 11.79 -12.39
N PRO A 48 -23.98 12.91 -12.17
CA PRO A 48 -25.10 12.95 -11.24
C PRO A 48 -26.28 12.11 -11.74
N GLY A 49 -27.04 11.53 -10.81
CA GLY A 49 -28.32 10.85 -11.11
C GLY A 49 -28.20 9.45 -11.71
N THR A 50 -26.99 8.88 -11.80
CA THR A 50 -26.78 7.52 -12.29
C THR A 50 -25.71 6.78 -11.49
N LEU A 51 -26.04 5.55 -11.07
CA LEU A 51 -25.09 4.64 -10.41
C LEU A 51 -24.27 3.82 -11.42
N LEU A 52 -24.62 3.87 -12.71
CA LEU A 52 -24.03 3.03 -13.75
C LEU A 52 -22.51 3.17 -13.78
N TYR A 53 -21.98 4.39 -13.74
CA TYR A 53 -20.53 4.64 -13.81
C TYR A 53 -19.79 4.05 -12.60
N ILE A 54 -20.36 4.16 -11.40
CA ILE A 54 -19.79 3.60 -10.16
C ILE A 54 -19.79 2.07 -10.24
N SER A 55 -20.89 1.47 -10.72
CA SER A 55 -21.02 0.03 -10.88
C SER A 55 -20.05 -0.52 -11.92
N VAL A 56 -19.97 0.09 -13.10
CA VAL A 56 -19.04 -0.32 -14.18
C VAL A 56 -17.60 -0.19 -13.71
N TYR A 57 -17.23 0.94 -13.10
CA TYR A 57 -15.91 1.16 -12.52
C TYR A 57 -15.53 0.05 -11.53
N SER A 58 -16.42 -0.24 -10.58
CA SER A 58 -16.18 -1.24 -9.53
C SER A 58 -16.12 -2.66 -10.09
N LEU A 59 -16.96 -2.99 -11.08
CA LEU A 59 -16.97 -4.28 -11.76
C LEU A 59 -15.64 -4.51 -12.50
N VAL A 60 -15.22 -3.54 -13.32
CA VAL A 60 -13.97 -3.65 -14.09
C VAL A 60 -12.77 -3.76 -13.16
N LYS A 61 -12.72 -2.95 -12.10
CA LYS A 61 -11.64 -3.02 -11.09
C LYS A 61 -11.58 -4.38 -10.40
N SER A 62 -12.74 -4.94 -10.05
CA SER A 62 -12.84 -6.25 -9.41
C SER A 62 -12.46 -7.39 -10.37
N LEU A 63 -12.93 -7.33 -11.61
CA LEU A 63 -12.58 -8.31 -12.65
C LEU A 63 -11.08 -8.27 -12.95
N ALA A 64 -10.50 -7.09 -13.08
CA ALA A 64 -9.06 -6.93 -13.28
C ALA A 64 -8.26 -7.56 -12.13
N ALA A 65 -8.69 -7.37 -10.88
CA ALA A 65 -8.05 -8.00 -9.71
C ALA A 65 -8.15 -9.54 -9.72
N VAL A 66 -9.31 -10.08 -10.11
CA VAL A 66 -9.52 -11.54 -10.19
C VAL A 66 -8.66 -12.15 -11.29
N LEU A 67 -8.68 -11.56 -12.50
CA LEU A 67 -7.91 -12.06 -13.64
C LEU A 67 -6.39 -11.96 -13.42
N SER A 68 -5.94 -10.93 -12.72
CA SER A 68 -4.51 -10.71 -12.43
C SER A 68 -4.00 -11.46 -11.19
N SER A 69 -4.87 -12.10 -10.41
CA SER A 69 -4.50 -12.79 -9.16
C SER A 69 -3.38 -13.82 -9.35
N SER A 70 -3.44 -14.60 -10.43
CA SER A 70 -2.42 -15.60 -10.77
C SER A 70 -1.12 -14.95 -11.23
N TRP A 71 -1.21 -13.87 -12.02
CA TRP A 71 -0.06 -13.13 -12.55
C TRP A 71 0.74 -12.44 -11.44
N VAL A 72 0.05 -11.82 -10.48
CA VAL A 72 0.68 -11.17 -9.32
C VAL A 72 1.49 -12.19 -8.50
N GLY A 73 0.96 -13.41 -8.33
CA GLY A 73 1.68 -14.50 -7.67
C GLY A 73 2.99 -14.85 -8.36
N THR A 74 2.96 -15.03 -9.69
CA THR A 74 4.16 -15.39 -10.48
C THR A 74 5.21 -14.28 -10.56
N GLN A 75 4.78 -13.01 -10.61
CA GLN A 75 5.72 -11.88 -10.64
C GLN A 75 6.40 -11.66 -9.29
N ALA A 76 5.71 -11.95 -8.18
CA ALA A 76 6.29 -11.88 -6.84
C ALA A 76 7.44 -12.88 -6.63
N ASP A 77 7.44 -13.99 -7.38
CA ASP A 77 8.48 -15.02 -7.26
C ASP A 77 9.69 -14.78 -8.19
N SER A 78 9.56 -13.98 -9.25
CA SER A 78 10.57 -13.82 -10.32
C SER A 78 11.40 -12.53 -10.25
N LEU A 79 10.88 -11.44 -9.69
CA LEU A 79 11.60 -10.17 -9.57
C LEU A 79 12.42 -10.09 -8.27
N ASP A 80 13.46 -9.25 -8.26
CA ASP A 80 14.08 -8.77 -7.03
C ASP A 80 12.98 -8.23 -6.12
N ARG A 81 12.66 -8.99 -5.07
CA ARG A 81 11.41 -8.84 -4.31
C ARG A 81 11.21 -7.44 -3.74
N LEU A 82 12.32 -6.79 -3.35
CA LEU A 82 12.32 -5.40 -2.90
C LEU A 82 11.96 -4.41 -4.02
N LYS A 83 12.52 -4.58 -5.22
CA LYS A 83 12.24 -3.68 -6.34
C LYS A 83 10.79 -3.81 -6.77
N ALA A 84 10.26 -5.04 -6.79
CA ALA A 84 8.85 -5.31 -7.08
C ALA A 84 7.92 -4.64 -6.05
N LEU A 85 8.26 -4.72 -4.75
CA LEU A 85 7.54 -4.04 -3.68
C LEU A 85 7.51 -2.51 -3.87
N HIS A 86 8.68 -1.89 -4.04
CA HIS A 86 8.76 -0.44 -4.21
C HIS A 86 8.04 0.03 -5.47
N LEU A 87 8.19 -0.69 -6.59
CA LEU A 87 7.50 -0.35 -7.83
C LEU A 87 5.98 -0.45 -7.65
N SER A 88 5.49 -1.47 -6.95
CA SER A 88 4.06 -1.65 -6.68
C SER A 88 3.51 -0.53 -5.80
N ILE A 89 4.21 -0.18 -4.71
CA ILE A 89 3.83 0.95 -3.84
C ILE A 89 3.78 2.25 -4.64
N VAL A 90 4.83 2.56 -5.40
CA VAL A 90 4.91 3.80 -6.18
C VAL A 90 3.82 3.85 -7.25
N ALA A 91 3.63 2.75 -8.00
CA ALA A 91 2.60 2.66 -9.02
C ALA A 91 1.20 2.89 -8.43
N GLN A 92 0.92 2.31 -7.25
CA GLN A 92 -0.32 2.53 -6.55
C GLN A 92 -0.52 4.01 -6.19
N ARG A 93 0.44 4.62 -5.51
CA ARG A 93 0.34 6.00 -5.00
C ARG A 93 0.24 7.02 -6.13
N LEU A 94 1.00 6.83 -7.21
CA LEU A 94 0.92 7.67 -8.41
C LEU A 94 -0.43 7.52 -9.12
N SER A 95 -0.96 6.30 -9.22
CA SER A 95 -2.27 6.07 -9.83
C SER A 95 -3.39 6.79 -9.08
N VAL A 96 -3.35 6.77 -7.74
CA VAL A 96 -4.32 7.50 -6.90
C VAL A 96 -4.15 9.01 -7.05
N ALA A 97 -2.91 9.52 -6.99
CA ALA A 97 -2.65 10.95 -7.13
C ALA A 97 -3.14 11.48 -8.49
N LEU A 98 -2.86 10.74 -9.57
CA LEU A 98 -3.34 11.09 -10.90
C LEU A 98 -4.88 11.03 -10.97
N SER A 99 -5.51 10.02 -10.36
CA SER A 99 -6.97 9.93 -10.31
C SER A 99 -7.59 11.13 -9.58
N CYS A 100 -7.05 11.53 -8.42
CA CYS A 100 -7.50 12.71 -7.70
C CYS A 100 -7.34 13.99 -8.52
N PHE A 101 -6.20 14.15 -9.21
CA PHE A 101 -5.96 15.28 -10.09
C PHE A 101 -7.00 15.36 -11.23
N LEU A 102 -7.31 14.23 -11.88
CA LEU A 102 -8.33 14.17 -12.92
C LEU A 102 -9.74 14.49 -12.38
N PHE A 103 -10.08 14.05 -11.17
CA PHE A 103 -11.35 14.42 -10.54
C PHE A 103 -11.45 15.92 -10.26
N ILE A 104 -10.37 16.55 -9.76
CA ILE A 104 -10.32 18.00 -9.52
C ILE A 104 -10.52 18.76 -10.85
N LEU A 105 -9.88 18.31 -11.94
CA LEU A 105 -10.06 18.90 -13.27
C LEU A 105 -11.50 18.77 -13.77
N LEU A 106 -12.11 17.58 -13.62
CA LEU A 106 -13.49 17.31 -14.01
C LEU A 106 -14.50 18.17 -13.22
N GLN A 107 -14.21 18.51 -11.97
CA GLN A 107 -15.07 19.37 -11.15
C GLN A 107 -14.89 20.86 -11.43
N GLY A 108 -13.68 21.29 -11.80
CA GLY A 108 -13.39 22.71 -12.03
C GLY A 108 -13.79 23.24 -13.41
N TRP A 109 -13.94 22.36 -14.41
CA TRP A 109 -14.10 22.77 -15.82
C TRP A 109 -15.36 22.16 -16.44
N SER A 110 -16.14 22.99 -17.14
CA SER A 110 -17.28 22.52 -17.94
C SER A 110 -16.77 21.68 -19.11
N THR A 111 -16.96 20.36 -19.02
CA THR A 111 -16.47 19.38 -19.99
C THR A 111 -17.59 18.82 -20.85
N SER A 112 -17.33 18.66 -22.14
CA SER A 112 -18.28 18.03 -23.07
C SER A 112 -18.56 16.56 -22.68
N PRO A 113 -19.72 15.99 -23.06
CA PRO A 113 -20.04 14.60 -22.76
C PRO A 113 -18.98 13.60 -23.27
N SER A 114 -18.47 13.80 -24.49
CA SER A 114 -17.42 12.95 -25.07
C SER A 114 -16.12 13.02 -24.26
N THR A 115 -15.76 14.21 -23.78
CA THR A 115 -14.59 14.40 -22.92
C THR A 115 -14.77 13.66 -21.58
N LYS A 116 -15.95 13.73 -20.96
CA LYS A 116 -16.24 12.99 -19.71
C LYS A 116 -16.11 11.47 -19.89
N CYS A 117 -16.53 10.93 -21.03
CA CYS A 117 -16.33 9.51 -21.34
C CYS A 117 -14.85 9.13 -21.39
N VAL A 118 -14.01 9.96 -22.03
CA VAL A 118 -12.55 9.74 -22.08
C VAL A 118 -11.94 9.76 -20.68
N PHE A 119 -12.28 10.77 -19.86
CA PHE A 119 -11.83 10.82 -18.46
C PHE A 119 -12.28 9.60 -17.65
N PHE A 120 -13.51 9.13 -17.85
CA PHE A 120 -14.01 7.93 -17.17
C PHE A 120 -13.21 6.68 -17.53
N VAL A 121 -12.87 6.49 -18.81
CA VAL A 121 -12.02 5.38 -19.25
C VAL A 121 -10.64 5.47 -18.59
N ILE A 122 -10.02 6.65 -18.59
CA ILE A 122 -8.71 6.86 -17.95
C ILE A 122 -8.77 6.57 -16.45
N LEU A 123 -9.77 7.11 -15.75
CA LEU A 123 -9.99 6.87 -14.33
C LEU A 123 -10.18 5.38 -14.03
N THR A 124 -10.92 4.66 -14.89
CA THR A 124 -11.14 3.22 -14.74
C THR A 124 -9.83 2.43 -14.89
N VAL A 125 -9.00 2.78 -15.88
CA VAL A 125 -7.68 2.16 -16.07
C VAL A 125 -6.78 2.43 -14.86
N LEU A 126 -6.74 3.67 -14.36
CA LEU A 126 -5.97 4.03 -13.17
C LEU A 126 -6.45 3.27 -11.93
N GLY A 127 -7.77 3.16 -11.74
CA GLY A 127 -8.36 2.35 -10.68
C GLY A 127 -7.94 0.89 -10.74
N CYS A 128 -7.87 0.31 -11.94
CA CYS A 128 -7.34 -1.04 -12.12
C CYS A 128 -5.87 -1.13 -11.71
N ILE A 129 -5.02 -0.23 -12.22
CA ILE A 129 -3.59 -0.20 -11.88
C ILE A 129 -3.39 -0.07 -10.37
N GLU A 130 -4.11 0.85 -9.72
CA GLU A 130 -4.09 1.01 -8.26
C GLU A 130 -4.44 -0.31 -7.57
N LYS A 131 -5.54 -0.96 -7.98
CA LYS A 131 -6.01 -2.19 -7.33
C LYS A 131 -4.99 -3.31 -7.46
N LEU A 132 -4.44 -3.51 -8.66
CA LEU A 132 -3.42 -4.52 -8.91
C LEU A 132 -2.15 -4.25 -8.10
N ALA A 133 -1.68 -3.00 -8.12
CA ALA A 133 -0.51 -2.56 -7.39
C ALA A 133 -0.68 -2.69 -5.87
N SER A 134 -1.89 -2.43 -5.35
CA SER A 134 -2.23 -2.63 -3.95
C SER A 134 -2.15 -4.11 -3.53
N VAL A 135 -2.74 -5.01 -4.33
CA VAL A 135 -2.70 -6.45 -4.07
C VAL A 135 -1.26 -6.96 -4.09
N ALA A 136 -0.47 -6.55 -5.08
CA ALA A 136 0.95 -6.91 -5.19
C ALA A 136 1.76 -6.42 -3.98
N SER A 137 1.53 -5.18 -3.54
CA SER A 137 2.21 -4.59 -2.38
C SER A 137 1.90 -5.34 -1.08
N ILE A 138 0.64 -5.71 -0.85
CA ILE A 138 0.23 -6.48 0.34
C ILE A 138 0.95 -7.83 0.37
N VAL A 139 0.93 -8.57 -0.74
CA VAL A 139 1.58 -9.89 -0.84
C VAL A 139 3.09 -9.78 -0.58
N ALA A 140 3.73 -8.75 -1.14
CA ALA A 140 5.16 -8.53 -0.95
C ALA A 140 5.51 -8.11 0.50
N ILE A 141 4.67 -7.29 1.15
CA ILE A 141 4.84 -6.92 2.57
C ILE A 141 4.76 -8.15 3.47
N GLU A 142 3.71 -8.96 3.31
CA GLU A 142 3.48 -10.16 4.12
C GLU A 142 4.60 -11.19 3.96
N ARG A 143 5.12 -11.37 2.74
CA ARG A 143 6.13 -12.39 2.43
C ARG A 143 7.56 -11.99 2.77
N ASP A 144 7.98 -10.75 2.56
CA ASP A 144 9.40 -10.38 2.73
C ASP A 144 9.63 -9.38 3.85
N TRP A 145 8.78 -8.36 3.96
CA TRP A 145 9.01 -7.27 4.89
C TRP A 145 8.81 -7.72 6.33
N VAL A 146 7.68 -8.40 6.61
CA VAL A 146 7.40 -8.99 7.92
C VAL A 146 8.48 -10.01 8.32
N ILE A 147 8.96 -10.82 7.37
CA ILE A 147 10.02 -11.81 7.63
C ILE A 147 11.34 -11.10 8.00
N THR A 148 11.71 -10.05 7.27
CA THR A 148 12.95 -9.31 7.48
C THR A 148 12.95 -8.61 8.84
N ILE A 149 11.85 -7.95 9.19
CA ILE A 149 11.68 -7.26 10.48
C ILE A 149 11.70 -8.27 11.63
N ALA A 150 10.95 -9.38 11.51
CA ALA A 150 10.92 -10.42 12.54
C ALA A 150 12.31 -11.03 12.80
N LYS A 151 13.10 -11.27 11.74
CA LYS A 151 14.49 -11.76 11.89
C LYS A 151 15.40 -10.72 12.56
N THR A 152 15.27 -9.45 12.18
CA THR A 152 16.14 -8.36 12.68
C THR A 152 15.94 -8.10 14.16
N TYR A 153 14.70 -8.22 14.65
CA TYR A 153 14.34 -7.93 16.03
C TYR A 153 14.09 -9.19 16.89
N GLY A 154 14.32 -10.39 16.35
CA GLY A 154 14.11 -11.65 17.07
C GLY A 154 12.66 -11.92 17.48
N LEU A 155 11.69 -11.35 16.75
CA LEU A 155 10.26 -11.45 17.05
C LEU A 155 9.63 -12.67 16.37
N GLN A 156 8.57 -13.21 16.96
CA GLN A 156 7.74 -14.20 16.28
C GLN A 156 6.99 -13.55 15.12
N ARG A 157 7.11 -14.16 13.92
CA ARG A 157 6.45 -13.65 12.70
C ARG A 157 4.94 -13.58 12.84
N GLN A 158 4.34 -14.53 13.56
CA GLN A 158 2.89 -14.61 13.78
C GLN A 158 2.37 -13.42 14.57
N ASP A 159 3.07 -13.02 15.64
CA ASP A 159 2.67 -11.90 16.50
C ASP A 159 2.79 -10.55 15.79
N LEU A 160 3.88 -10.36 15.03
CA LEU A 160 4.09 -9.17 14.22
C LEU A 160 3.02 -9.09 13.13
N ASN A 161 2.77 -10.18 12.40
CA ASN A 161 1.74 -10.24 11.36
C ASN A 161 0.33 -9.99 11.92
N ALA A 162 -0.01 -10.60 13.06
CA ALA A 162 -1.30 -10.39 13.71
C ALA A 162 -1.49 -8.93 14.15
N SER A 163 -0.44 -8.27 14.62
CA SER A 163 -0.50 -6.86 15.03
C SER A 163 -0.67 -5.92 13.83
N LEU A 164 0.07 -6.13 12.75
CA LEU A 164 -0.10 -5.40 11.49
C LEU A 164 -1.51 -5.61 10.91
N ARG A 165 -2.02 -6.85 10.93
CA ARG A 165 -3.36 -7.18 10.46
C ARG A 165 -4.47 -6.54 11.30
N ARG A 166 -4.30 -6.45 12.63
CA ARG A 166 -5.23 -5.73 13.51
C ARG A 166 -5.33 -4.25 13.13
N LEU A 167 -4.20 -3.60 12.86
CA LEU A 167 -4.18 -2.20 12.39
C LEU A 167 -4.88 -2.02 11.05
N ASP A 168 -4.67 -2.93 10.08
CA ASP A 168 -5.37 -2.88 8.79
C ASP A 168 -6.89 -2.99 8.96
N ILE A 169 -7.33 -3.93 9.81
CA ILE A 169 -8.76 -4.14 10.10
C ILE A 169 -9.40 -2.90 10.71
N LEU A 170 -8.71 -2.17 11.60
CA LEU A 170 -9.22 -0.93 12.18
C LEU A 170 -9.40 0.17 11.12
N SER A 171 -8.45 0.31 10.20
CA SER A 171 -8.54 1.31 9.14
C SER A 171 -9.67 1.04 8.14
N LYS A 172 -10.05 -0.23 7.98
CA LYS A 172 -10.96 -0.70 6.93
C LYS A 172 -12.36 -0.07 6.97
N PRO A 173 -13.06 0.00 8.11
CA PRO A 173 -14.34 0.72 8.19
C PRO A 173 -14.18 2.22 8.46
N ILE A 174 -13.17 2.63 9.24
CA ILE A 174 -13.05 4.02 9.70
C ILE A 174 -12.70 4.95 8.53
N SER A 175 -11.78 4.53 7.66
CA SER A 175 -11.29 5.36 6.57
C SER A 175 -12.41 5.73 5.56
N PRO A 176 -13.20 4.78 5.02
CA PRO A 176 -14.32 5.11 4.14
C PRO A 176 -15.38 6.02 4.78
N VAL A 177 -15.68 5.84 6.07
CA VAL A 177 -16.68 6.66 6.79
C VAL A 177 -16.22 8.11 6.93
N ILE A 178 -14.93 8.34 7.25
CA ILE A 178 -14.40 9.71 7.31
C ILE A 178 -14.42 10.33 5.91
N ILE A 179 -13.98 9.62 4.88
CA ILE A 179 -13.96 10.16 3.52
C ILE A 179 -15.37 10.44 3.00
N SER A 180 -16.36 9.58 3.25
CA SER A 180 -17.74 9.83 2.83
C SER A 180 -18.34 11.05 3.54
N SER A 181 -17.99 11.25 4.81
CA SER A 181 -18.43 12.42 5.58
C SER A 181 -17.81 13.71 5.04
N LEU A 182 -16.52 13.67 4.71
CA LEU A 182 -15.82 14.80 4.08
C LEU A 182 -16.37 15.09 2.68
N ASP A 183 -16.67 14.06 1.89
CA ASP A 183 -17.24 14.20 0.55
C ASP A 183 -18.63 14.84 0.60
N THR A 184 -19.44 14.47 1.59
CA THR A 184 -20.75 15.09 1.85
C THR A 184 -20.63 16.58 2.18
N TRP A 185 -19.59 16.97 2.93
CA TRP A 185 -19.35 18.37 3.27
C TRP A 185 -18.77 19.17 2.11
N SER A 186 -17.74 18.65 1.45
CA SER A 186 -17.11 19.25 0.28
C SER A 186 -16.32 18.19 -0.51
N PRO A 187 -16.81 17.81 -1.71
CA PRO A 187 -16.12 16.83 -2.56
C PRO A 187 -14.70 17.24 -2.96
N GLN A 188 -14.49 18.54 -3.18
CA GLN A 188 -13.16 19.08 -3.47
C GLN A 188 -12.21 18.92 -2.28
N PHE A 189 -12.68 19.20 -1.06
CA PHE A 189 -11.87 19.04 0.13
C PHE A 189 -11.52 17.56 0.37
N ALA A 190 -12.47 16.64 0.18
CA ALA A 190 -12.23 15.21 0.30
C ALA A 190 -11.14 14.73 -0.69
N LEU A 191 -11.13 15.21 -1.93
CA LEU A 191 -10.08 14.91 -2.91
C LEU A 191 -8.70 15.38 -2.48
N TRP A 192 -8.58 16.62 -1.96
CA TRP A 192 -7.32 17.16 -1.45
C TRP A 192 -6.81 16.34 -0.26
N VAL A 193 -7.70 15.94 0.65
CA VAL A 193 -7.36 15.09 1.80
C VAL A 193 -6.84 13.73 1.34
N VAL A 194 -7.53 13.05 0.41
CA VAL A 194 -7.07 11.75 -0.12
C VAL A 194 -5.72 11.88 -0.83
N MET A 195 -5.51 12.94 -1.60
CA MET A 195 -4.24 13.18 -2.29
C MET A 195 -3.09 13.46 -1.32
N ALA A 196 -3.32 14.29 -0.29
CA ALA A 196 -2.35 14.59 0.75
C ALA A 196 -2.01 13.35 1.59
N MET A 197 -2.99 12.53 1.94
CA MET A 197 -2.79 11.28 2.67
C MET A 197 -1.96 10.28 1.85
N ASN A 198 -2.24 10.12 0.56
CA ASN A 198 -1.46 9.23 -0.30
C ASN A 198 0.00 9.68 -0.44
N THR A 199 0.23 10.98 -0.58
CA THR A 199 1.58 11.55 -0.68
C THR A 199 2.36 11.38 0.62
N THR A 200 1.73 11.72 1.75
CA THR A 200 2.34 11.57 3.09
C THR A 200 2.65 10.11 3.39
N SER A 201 1.73 9.20 3.06
CA SER A 201 1.93 7.76 3.25
C SER A 201 3.10 7.22 2.43
N LEU A 202 3.22 7.62 1.16
CA LEU A 202 4.35 7.23 0.31
C LEU A 202 5.68 7.66 0.93
N PHE A 203 5.74 8.90 1.42
CA PHE A 203 6.95 9.43 2.05
C PHE A 203 7.31 8.66 3.33
N VAL A 204 6.34 8.41 4.21
CA VAL A 204 6.55 7.66 5.46
C VAL A 204 6.99 6.22 5.18
N GLU A 205 6.35 5.52 4.23
CA GLU A 205 6.72 4.17 3.83
C GLU A 205 8.16 4.12 3.29
N PHE A 206 8.56 5.10 2.48
CA PHE A 206 9.91 5.17 1.94
C PHE A 206 10.95 5.38 3.05
N LEU A 207 10.66 6.26 4.02
CA LEU A 207 11.54 6.49 5.18
C LEU A 207 11.68 5.24 6.05
N VAL A 208 10.58 4.56 6.37
CA VAL A 208 10.60 3.34 7.20
C VAL A 208 11.33 2.22 6.46
N THR A 209 11.08 2.06 5.17
CA THR A 209 11.77 1.05 4.36
C THR A 209 13.27 1.33 4.34
N ARG A 210 13.68 2.57 4.06
CA ARG A 210 15.10 2.95 4.09
C ARG A 210 15.74 2.67 5.44
N ARG A 211 15.09 3.03 6.56
CA ARG A 211 15.59 2.73 7.91
C ARG A 211 15.79 1.23 8.17
N ILE A 212 14.85 0.41 7.72
CA ILE A 212 14.96 -1.05 7.85
C ILE A 212 16.12 -1.58 7.01
N TYR A 213 16.26 -1.10 5.76
CA TYR A 213 17.35 -1.50 4.88
C TYR A 213 18.73 -1.10 5.40
N ASP A 214 18.87 0.12 5.93
CA ASP A 214 20.12 0.59 6.53
C ASP A 214 20.45 -0.19 7.83
N SER A 215 19.43 -0.71 8.53
CA SER A 215 19.59 -1.51 9.75
C SER A 215 19.86 -3.00 9.50
N VAL A 216 19.73 -3.47 8.25
CA VAL A 216 19.97 -4.86 7.85
C VAL A 216 21.26 -4.92 7.02
N PRO A 217 22.44 -5.17 7.64
CA PRO A 217 23.73 -5.12 6.94
C PRO A 217 23.96 -6.24 5.90
N ASN A 218 22.98 -7.11 5.64
CA ASN A 218 23.17 -8.37 4.91
C ASN A 218 22.81 -8.36 3.41
N LEU A 219 22.58 -7.20 2.79
CA LEU A 219 22.39 -7.11 1.33
C LEU A 219 23.60 -6.58 0.58
N VAL A 220 24.47 -5.81 1.24
CA VAL A 220 25.74 -5.35 0.65
C VAL A 220 26.71 -6.54 0.50
N SER A 221 26.66 -7.51 1.42
CA SER A 221 27.56 -8.67 1.39
C SER A 221 27.28 -9.64 0.24
N ARG A 222 26.02 -9.88 -0.16
CA ARG A 222 25.71 -10.85 -1.25
C ARG A 222 26.13 -10.37 -2.64
N VAL A 223 26.15 -9.06 -2.90
CA VAL A 223 26.64 -8.53 -4.19
C VAL A 223 28.16 -8.67 -4.29
N SER A 224 28.89 -8.54 -3.18
CA SER A 224 30.34 -8.81 -3.16
C SER A 224 30.67 -10.30 -3.29
N THR A 225 29.93 -11.20 -2.63
CA THR A 225 30.20 -12.65 -2.73
C THR A 225 29.85 -13.22 -4.11
N ALA A 226 28.76 -12.75 -4.74
CA ALA A 226 28.40 -13.17 -6.10
C ALA A 226 29.37 -12.65 -7.18
N LYS A 227 30.04 -11.52 -6.95
CA LYS A 227 31.12 -11.04 -7.82
C LYS A 227 32.44 -11.81 -7.62
N LEU A 228 32.71 -12.27 -6.40
CA LEU A 228 33.91 -13.08 -6.11
C LEU A 228 33.79 -14.52 -6.65
N GLN A 229 32.59 -15.12 -6.63
CA GLN A 229 32.37 -16.47 -7.17
C GLN A 229 32.26 -16.53 -8.71
N HIS A 230 32.16 -15.39 -9.39
CA HIS A 230 32.21 -15.31 -10.86
C HIS A 230 33.62 -14.94 -11.40
N GLN A 231 34.60 -14.77 -10.50
CA GLN A 231 36.00 -14.51 -10.83
C GLN A 231 36.95 -15.69 -10.48
N GLU A 232 36.42 -16.80 -9.99
CA GLU A 232 37.09 -18.12 -9.96
C GLU A 232 36.52 -19.02 -11.05
#